data_AF-A0A8C1VB09-F1
#
_entry.id   AF-A0A8C1VB09-F1
#
_cell.length_a   1.000
_cell.length_b   1.000
_cell.length_c   1.000
_cell.angle_alpha   90.00
_cell.angle_beta   90.00
_cell.angle_gamma   90.00
#
_symmetry.space_group_name_H-M   'P 1'
#
loop_
_entity.id
_entity.type
_entity.pdbx_description
1 polymer ?
#
loop_
_entity_poly.entity_id
_entity_poly.type
_entity_poly.pdbx_seq_one_letter_code
_entity_poly.pdbx_strand_id
1 'polypeptide(L)'
;MLLYTLFIKLDEIWTSAECKQCLIEDQDALSNDTLYYVATLNQSLSCFEQYLRNHTELCKGCKTSYRRLNEVYGTMERNQMLCIDLEDAVIIIKLSFKTALSIVLHLCKLKAGIKDKT
;
A
#
# COMPACT_ATOMS: atom_id res chain seq x y z
N MET A 1 0.20 -2.19 -39.90
CA MET A 1 1.42 -2.39 -39.08
C MET A 1 1.01 -2.76 -37.66
N LEU A 2 0.81 -4.06 -37.38
CA LEU A 2 0.30 -4.53 -36.08
C LEU A 2 1.32 -4.33 -34.93
N LEU A 3 2.60 -4.54 -35.23
CA LEU A 3 3.70 -4.47 -34.27
C LEU A 3 3.88 -3.06 -33.69
N TYR A 4 3.73 -2.03 -34.54
CA TYR A 4 3.81 -0.63 -34.11
C TYR A 4 2.64 -0.25 -33.20
N THR A 5 1.43 -0.70 -33.54
CA THR A 5 0.25 -0.49 -32.69
C THR A 5 0.40 -1.20 -31.34
N LEU A 6 0.93 -2.42 -31.32
CA LEU A 6 1.22 -3.14 -30.08
C LEU A 6 2.23 -2.38 -29.20
N PHE A 7 3.32 -1.90 -29.80
CA PHE A 7 4.34 -1.13 -29.08
C PHE A 7 3.75 0.11 -28.42
N ILE A 8 2.98 0.92 -29.15
CA ILE A 8 2.31 2.10 -28.60
C ILE A 8 1.40 1.72 -27.43
N LYS A 9 0.63 0.64 -27.55
CA LYS A 9 -0.27 0.21 -26.48
C LYS A 9 0.47 -0.24 -25.23
N LEU A 10 1.62 -0.89 -25.38
CA LEU A 10 2.46 -1.27 -24.25
C LEU A 10 3.10 -0.06 -23.58
N ASP A 11 3.57 0.91 -24.37
CA ASP A 11 4.15 2.17 -23.86
C ASP A 11 3.10 3.03 -23.13
N GLU A 12 1.88 3.09 -23.66
CA GLU A 12 0.73 3.74 -23.01
C GLU A 12 0.43 3.08 -21.65
N ILE A 13 0.37 1.74 -21.60
CA ILE A 13 0.13 0.99 -20.35
C ILE A 13 1.24 1.30 -19.35
N TRP A 14 2.51 1.15 -19.76
CA TRP A 14 3.68 1.37 -18.92
C TRP A 14 3.72 2.79 -18.33
N THR A 15 3.43 3.79 -19.15
CA THR A 15 3.41 5.19 -18.73
C THR A 15 2.22 5.49 -17.82
N SER A 16 1.02 4.99 -18.14
CA SER A 16 -0.18 5.20 -17.33
C SER A 16 -0.12 4.51 -15.96
N ALA A 17 0.65 3.44 -15.84
CA ALA A 17 0.89 2.71 -14.60
C ALA A 17 2.00 3.33 -13.73
N GLU A 18 2.67 4.40 -14.23
CA GLU A 18 3.79 5.07 -13.55
C GLU A 18 4.92 4.10 -13.14
N CYS A 19 5.12 3.02 -13.91
CA CYS A 19 6.06 1.93 -13.55
C CYS A 19 7.49 2.43 -13.29
N LYS A 20 7.91 3.52 -13.96
CA LYS A 20 9.22 4.14 -13.77
C LYS A 20 9.45 4.63 -12.34
N GLN A 21 8.40 5.06 -11.63
CA GLN A 21 8.53 5.57 -10.25
C GLN A 21 8.93 4.47 -9.26
N CYS A 22 8.63 3.22 -9.59
CA CYS A 22 8.97 2.07 -8.77
C CYS A 22 10.34 1.47 -9.07
N LEU A 23 11.02 1.95 -10.11
CA LEU A 23 12.30 1.43 -10.59
C LEU A 23 13.43 2.43 -10.36
N ILE A 24 14.67 1.94 -10.42
CA ILE A 24 15.84 2.81 -10.54
C ILE A 24 15.98 3.37 -11.97
N GLU A 25 16.84 4.38 -12.17
CA GLU A 25 16.91 5.15 -13.43
C GLU A 25 17.14 4.29 -14.68
N ASP A 26 17.91 3.21 -14.54
CA ASP A 26 18.22 2.19 -15.55
C ASP A 26 17.13 1.12 -15.72
N GLN A 27 16.08 1.15 -14.90
CA GLN A 27 14.89 0.31 -14.99
C GLN A 27 15.16 -1.21 -14.91
N ASP A 28 16.29 -1.63 -14.34
CA ASP A 28 16.68 -3.03 -14.18
C ASP A 28 16.34 -3.60 -12.79
N ALA A 29 16.06 -2.73 -11.81
CA ALA A 29 15.68 -3.11 -10.46
C ALA A 29 14.64 -2.16 -9.82
N LEU A 30 14.06 -2.60 -8.71
CA LEU A 30 13.18 -1.79 -7.87
C LEU A 30 13.96 -0.69 -7.15
N SER A 31 13.36 0.49 -7.02
CA SER A 31 13.91 1.58 -6.24
C SER A 31 14.00 1.24 -4.74
N ASN A 32 14.94 1.89 -4.04
CA ASN A 32 15.09 1.72 -2.60
C ASN A 32 13.81 2.07 -1.83
N ASP A 33 13.07 3.08 -2.29
CA ASP A 33 11.79 3.47 -1.71
C ASP A 33 10.72 2.39 -1.89
N THR A 34 10.66 1.79 -3.07
CA THR A 34 9.76 0.65 -3.37
C THR A 34 10.10 -0.56 -2.49
N LEU A 35 11.38 -0.92 -2.38
CA LEU A 35 11.83 -2.02 -1.52
C LEU A 35 11.51 -1.75 -0.05
N TYR A 36 11.72 -0.53 0.43
CA TYR A 36 11.41 -0.14 1.80
C TYR A 36 9.91 -0.19 2.09
N TYR A 37 9.08 0.26 1.14
CA TYR A 37 7.64 0.16 1.23
C TYR A 37 7.18 -1.31 1.28
N VAL A 38 7.67 -2.16 0.37
CA VAL A 38 7.34 -3.61 0.35
C VAL A 38 7.78 -4.30 1.65
N ALA A 39 8.93 -3.96 2.20
CA ALA A 39 9.37 -4.48 3.50
C ALA A 39 8.43 -4.05 4.64
N THR A 40 8.02 -2.78 4.66
CA THR A 40 7.06 -2.24 5.63
C THR A 40 5.68 -2.90 5.49
N LEU A 41 5.29 -3.22 4.26
CA LEU A 41 4.09 -3.95 3.93
C LEU A 41 4.12 -5.36 4.51
N ASN A 42 5.18 -6.11 4.23
CA ASN A 42 5.36 -7.48 4.70
C ASN A 42 5.39 -7.55 6.22
N GLN A 43 5.99 -6.56 6.89
CA GLN A 43 5.95 -6.46 8.35
C GLN A 43 4.51 -6.25 8.87
N SER A 44 3.73 -5.42 8.18
CA SER A 44 2.34 -5.15 8.56
C SER A 44 1.45 -6.37 8.34
N LEU A 45 1.61 -7.06 7.22
CA LEU A 45 0.92 -8.32 6.91
C LEU A 45 1.27 -9.41 7.92
N SER A 46 2.54 -9.59 8.26
CA SER A 46 2.97 -10.56 9.29
C SER A 46 2.32 -10.25 10.65
N CYS A 47 2.19 -8.97 11.01
CA CYS A 47 1.44 -8.61 12.21
C CYS A 47 -0.04 -9.01 12.10
N PHE A 48 -0.69 -8.75 10.96
CA PHE A 48 -2.10 -9.13 10.78
C PHE A 48 -2.30 -10.65 10.84
N GLU A 49 -1.39 -11.43 10.27
CA GLU A 49 -1.44 -12.88 10.32
C GLU A 49 -1.39 -13.43 11.76
N GLN A 50 -0.61 -12.80 12.64
CA GLN A 50 -0.54 -13.19 14.05
C GLN A 50 -1.90 -13.05 14.77
N TYR A 51 -2.75 -12.10 14.35
CA TYR A 51 -4.04 -11.82 14.98
C TYR A 51 -5.25 -12.25 14.13
N LEU A 52 -5.05 -13.10 13.11
CA LEU A 52 -6.10 -13.66 12.24
C LEU A 52 -7.28 -14.30 13.00
N ARG A 53 -7.03 -14.80 14.22
CA ARG A 53 -8.07 -15.43 15.06
C ARG A 53 -8.59 -14.51 16.17
N ASN A 54 -7.90 -13.39 16.44
CA ASN A 54 -8.18 -12.54 17.59
C ASN A 54 -8.21 -11.06 17.19
N HIS A 55 -9.23 -10.72 16.40
CA HIS A 55 -9.40 -9.41 15.78
C HIS A 55 -9.49 -8.23 16.77
N THR A 56 -9.91 -8.49 18.01
CA THR A 56 -10.00 -7.46 19.06
C THR A 56 -8.63 -6.92 19.48
N GLU A 57 -7.61 -7.78 19.48
CA GLU A 57 -6.24 -7.43 19.86
C GLU A 57 -5.38 -7.01 18.66
N LEU A 58 -5.78 -7.39 17.43
CA LEU A 58 -5.15 -6.95 16.18
C LEU A 58 -4.93 -5.44 16.15
N CYS A 59 -5.96 -4.69 16.55
CA CYS A 59 -5.93 -3.23 16.47
C CYS A 59 -5.04 -2.59 17.54
N LYS A 60 -4.75 -3.27 18.66
CA LYS A 60 -3.77 -2.81 19.64
C LYS A 60 -2.37 -3.24 19.25
N GLY A 61 -2.20 -4.50 18.82
CA GLY A 61 -0.92 -5.10 18.47
C GLY A 61 -0.30 -4.54 17.19
N CYS A 62 -1.12 -4.27 16.17
CA CYS A 62 -0.65 -3.83 14.84
C CYS A 62 -0.82 -2.33 14.60
N LYS A 63 -1.25 -1.55 15.60
CA LYS A 63 -1.46 -0.10 15.47
C LYS A 63 -0.21 0.61 14.96
N THR A 64 0.94 0.26 15.51
CA THR A 64 2.22 0.90 15.18
C THR A 64 2.67 0.53 13.77
N SER A 65 2.57 -0.74 13.38
CA SER A 65 2.90 -1.20 12.02
C SER A 65 2.01 -0.54 10.97
N TYR A 66 0.69 -0.50 11.21
CA TYR A 66 -0.26 0.15 10.31
C TYR A 66 -0.03 1.67 10.20
N ARG A 67 0.25 2.34 11.33
CA ARG A 67 0.58 3.77 11.32
C ARG A 67 1.84 4.04 10.48
N ARG A 68 2.89 3.24 10.68
CA ARG A 68 4.13 3.34 9.91
C ARG A 68 3.89 3.13 8.42
N LEU A 69 3.11 2.11 8.04
CA LEU A 69 2.75 1.85 6.65
C LEU A 69 2.04 3.05 6.01
N ASN A 70 1.07 3.66 6.71
CA ASN A 70 0.37 4.85 6.23
C ASN A 70 1.28 6.09 6.12
N GLU A 71 2.21 6.27 7.06
CA GLU A 71 3.18 7.38 6.99
C GLU A 71 4.13 7.23 5.80
N VAL A 72 4.62 6.01 5.53
CA VAL A 72 5.45 5.72 4.35
C VAL A 72 4.66 5.94 3.07
N TYR A 73 3.47 5.35 2.96
CA TYR A 73 2.61 5.54 1.79
C TYR A 73 2.30 7.02 1.54
N GLY A 74 1.89 7.77 2.59
CA GLY A 74 1.57 9.19 2.45
C GLY A 74 2.78 10.07 2.11
N THR A 75 4.00 9.60 2.39
CA THR A 75 5.23 10.27 1.93
C THR A 75 5.48 9.98 0.46
N MET A 76 5.34 8.72 0.03
CA MET A 76 5.47 8.34 -1.38
C MET A 76 4.42 9.00 -2.27
N GLU A 77 3.17 9.09 -1.79
CA GLU A 77 2.07 9.80 -2.47
C GLU A 77 2.40 11.28 -2.71
N ARG A 78 2.90 11.99 -1.67
CA ARG A 78 3.28 13.40 -1.79
C ARG A 78 4.48 13.61 -2.73
N ASN A 79 5.38 12.65 -2.77
CA ASN A 79 6.56 12.70 -3.63
C ASN A 79 6.29 12.16 -5.05
N GLN A 80 5.05 11.75 -5.36
CA GLN A 80 4.67 11.17 -6.65
C GLN A 80 5.50 9.93 -7.04
N MET A 81 5.88 9.13 -6.03
CA MET A 81 6.71 7.93 -6.20
C MET A 81 5.88 6.64 -6.22
N LEU A 82 4.57 6.74 -6.47
CA LEU A 82 3.67 5.59 -6.51
C LEU A 82 3.58 5.08 -7.95
N CYS A 83 3.65 3.75 -8.11
CA CYS A 83 3.20 3.06 -9.31
C CYS A 83 1.96 2.22 -8.99
N ILE A 84 1.28 1.74 -10.02
CA ILE A 84 0.02 1.00 -9.89
C ILE A 84 0.11 -0.19 -8.91
N ASP A 85 1.23 -0.92 -8.90
CA ASP A 85 1.44 -2.06 -8.00
C ASP A 85 1.43 -1.65 -6.52
N LEU A 86 1.91 -0.44 -6.19
CA LEU A 86 1.91 0.09 -4.83
C LEU A 86 0.56 0.65 -4.43
N GLU A 87 -0.14 1.31 -5.37
CA GLU A 87 -1.51 1.77 -5.17
C GLU A 87 -2.45 0.59 -4.93
N ASP A 88 -2.33 -0.47 -5.74
CA ASP A 88 -3.11 -1.70 -5.62
C ASP A 88 -2.79 -2.47 -4.35
N ALA A 89 -1.52 -2.60 -3.97
CA ALA A 89 -1.13 -3.23 -2.71
C ALA A 89 -1.75 -2.51 -1.49
N VAL A 90 -1.76 -1.17 -1.51
CA VAL A 90 -2.46 -0.38 -0.50
C VAL A 90 -3.96 -0.53 -0.58
N ILE A 91 -4.56 -0.58 -1.77
CA ILE A 91 -6.01 -0.73 -1.90
C ILE A 91 -6.44 -2.11 -1.41
N ILE A 92 -5.74 -3.19 -1.76
CA ILE A 92 -6.00 -4.55 -1.26
C ILE A 92 -5.83 -4.62 0.24
N ILE A 93 -4.81 -3.97 0.82
CA ILE A 93 -4.65 -3.93 2.26
C ILE A 93 -5.68 -3.03 2.91
N LYS A 94 -5.99 -1.85 2.37
CA LYS A 94 -7.05 -0.95 2.86
C LYS A 94 -8.43 -1.57 2.73
N LEU A 95 -8.68 -2.42 1.74
CA LEU A 95 -9.90 -3.21 1.57
C LEU A 95 -9.89 -4.40 2.53
N SER A 96 -8.82 -5.18 2.60
CA SER A 96 -8.67 -6.25 3.61
C SER A 96 -8.83 -5.72 5.03
N PHE A 97 -8.35 -4.50 5.28
CA PHE A 97 -8.71 -3.67 6.42
C PHE A 97 -10.22 -3.38 6.31
N LYS A 98 -10.73 -2.42 5.53
CA LYS A 98 -12.17 -2.01 5.47
C LYS A 98 -13.22 -3.14 5.49
N THR A 99 -13.03 -4.27 4.81
CA THR A 99 -14.00 -5.37 4.71
C THR A 99 -13.94 -6.29 5.93
N ALA A 100 -12.76 -6.60 6.48
CA ALA A 100 -12.65 -7.27 7.79
C ALA A 100 -12.90 -6.32 8.97
N LEU A 101 -12.84 -5.02 8.70
CA LEU A 101 -12.69 -3.97 9.69
C LEU A 101 -13.82 -2.92 9.63
N SER A 102 -14.87 -3.06 8.84
CA SER A 102 -16.04 -2.17 9.02
C SER A 102 -16.56 -2.27 10.46
N ILE A 103 -16.47 -3.45 11.06
CA ILE A 103 -16.78 -3.70 12.48
C ILE A 103 -15.58 -3.34 13.39
N VAL A 104 -14.35 -3.75 13.03
CA VAL A 104 -13.17 -3.57 13.90
C VAL A 104 -12.60 -2.14 13.86
N LEU A 105 -12.75 -1.39 12.76
CA LEU A 105 -12.22 -0.03 12.52
C LEU A 105 -13.12 0.98 13.18
N HIS A 106 -14.44 0.75 13.16
CA HIS A 106 -15.36 1.56 13.96
C HIS A 106 -15.00 1.44 15.43
N LEU A 107 -14.75 0.22 15.92
CA LEU A 107 -14.27 -0.02 17.29
C LEU A 107 -12.86 0.55 17.54
N CYS A 108 -11.96 0.49 16.57
CA CYS A 108 -10.57 0.92 16.70
C CYS A 108 -10.39 2.45 16.60
N LYS A 109 -11.15 3.13 15.72
CA LYS A 109 -11.27 4.60 15.67
C LYS A 109 -11.88 5.13 16.98
N LEU A 110 -12.93 4.47 17.49
CA LEU A 110 -13.56 4.81 18.78
C LEU A 110 -12.59 4.64 19.97
N LYS A 111 -11.73 3.61 19.96
CA LYS A 111 -10.81 3.32 21.08
C LYS A 111 -9.46 4.05 20.99
N ALA A 112 -9.04 4.48 19.79
CA ALA A 112 -7.75 5.14 19.57
C ALA A 112 -7.80 6.68 19.61
N GLY A 113 -8.98 7.29 19.74
CA GLY A 113 -9.14 8.75 19.86
C GLY A 113 -8.72 9.54 18.61
N ILE A 114 -8.60 8.87 17.46
CA ILE A 114 -8.24 9.51 16.19
C ILE A 114 -9.53 10.13 15.62
N LYS A 115 -9.70 11.44 15.80
CA LYS A 115 -10.78 12.20 15.15
C LYS A 115 -10.57 12.13 13.63
N ASP A 116 -11.59 11.69 12.90
CA ASP A 116 -11.67 11.92 11.45
C ASP A 116 -11.59 13.44 11.23
N LYS A 117 -10.60 13.89 10.48
CA LYS A 117 -10.64 15.23 9.88
C LYS A 117 -11.67 15.16 8.76
N THR A 118 -12.87 15.70 9.03
CA THR A 118 -13.74 16.30 8.03
C THR A 118 -13.00 17.34 7.20
#